data_AF-A0A197SLJ5-F1
#
_entry.id   AF-A0A197SLJ5-F1
#
_cell.length_a   1.000
_cell.length_b   1.000
_cell.length_c   1.000
_cell.angle_alpha   90.00
_cell.angle_beta   90.00
_cell.angle_gamma   90.00
#
_symmetry.space_group_name_H-M   'P 1'
#
loop_
_entity.id
_entity.type
_entity.pdbx_description
1 polymer ?
#
loop_
_entity_poly.entity_id
_entity_poly.type
_entity_poly.pdbx_seq_one_letter_code
_entity_poly.pdbx_strand_id
1 'polypeptide(L)'
;MLTYRKSGDGVDEVAAHISKAQNVPDSTYPTMRNHAKQIPGKYLGGEGALHRIPYYGTEWRANRAEKDRACERRGRYRLTGLPDPAGGWQGKECDEYPFASTLEGANSAKCDFSVEAVTATQNSRAGAMLMNFYDQSGQRCHFVQHLGRFGGKSHRRVEGVGAVYQFVDSRDCDGPLGGQHADPLELNELQFP
;
A
#
# COMPACT_ATOMS: atom_id res chain seq x y z
N MET A 1 8.86 1.77 10.11
CA MET A 1 7.57 2.36 9.74
C MET A 1 7.84 3.46 8.73
N LEU A 2 7.13 3.47 7.59
CA LEU A 2 7.26 4.52 6.58
C LEU A 2 6.22 5.61 6.88
N THR A 3 6.57 6.87 6.65
CA THR A 3 5.65 8.00 6.85
C THR A 3 5.84 8.98 5.72
N TYR A 4 4.74 9.38 5.07
CA TYR A 4 4.71 10.48 4.13
C TYR A 4 4.06 11.69 4.80
N ARG A 5 4.78 12.80 4.86
CA ARG A 5 4.26 14.06 5.39
C ARG A 5 3.66 14.88 4.27
N LYS A 6 2.58 15.60 4.56
CA LYS A 6 1.94 16.56 3.64
C LYS A 6 2.73 17.86 3.46
N SER A 7 3.92 17.95 4.07
CA SER A 7 4.80 19.10 3.97
C SER A 7 6.23 18.71 4.32
N GLY A 8 7.20 19.29 3.61
CA GLY A 8 8.63 19.28 3.98
C GLY A 8 9.43 18.09 3.45
N ASP A 9 8.75 17.01 3.05
CA ASP A 9 9.40 15.81 2.50
C ASP A 9 9.38 15.76 0.97
N GLY A 10 8.78 16.76 0.30
CA GLY A 10 8.68 16.82 -1.17
C GLY A 10 7.83 15.69 -1.76
N VAL A 11 6.87 15.19 -0.98
CA VAL A 11 5.91 14.12 -1.33
C VAL A 11 4.50 14.52 -0.91
N ASP A 12 4.25 15.82 -0.84
CA ASP A 12 3.10 16.44 -0.20
C ASP A 12 1.79 16.05 -0.89
N GLU A 13 1.79 16.01 -2.23
CA GLU A 13 0.63 15.59 -3.04
C GLU A 13 0.35 14.09 -2.90
N VAL A 14 1.38 13.24 -2.84
CA VAL A 14 1.24 11.79 -2.60
C VAL A 14 0.69 11.55 -1.19
N ALA A 15 1.23 12.25 -0.18
CA ALA A 15 0.73 12.19 1.19
C ALA A 15 -0.72 12.68 1.30
N ALA A 16 -1.10 13.70 0.52
CA ALA A 16 -2.47 14.18 0.44
C ALA A 16 -3.40 13.16 -0.20
N HIS A 17 -3.02 12.58 -1.34
CA HIS A 17 -3.77 11.53 -2.03
C HIS A 17 -4.06 10.35 -1.11
N ILE A 18 -3.02 9.80 -0.47
CA ILE A 18 -3.20 8.65 0.39
C ILE A 18 -4.02 9.01 1.64
N SER A 19 -3.80 10.19 2.23
CA SER A 19 -4.62 10.65 3.34
C SER A 19 -6.09 10.79 2.94
N LYS A 20 -6.38 11.23 1.73
CA LYS A 20 -7.75 11.29 1.18
C LYS A 20 -8.33 9.89 1.02
N ALA A 21 -7.58 8.96 0.42
CA ALA A 21 -7.99 7.57 0.26
C ALA A 21 -8.29 6.87 1.60
N GLN A 22 -7.55 7.18 2.67
CA GLN A 22 -7.76 6.58 3.99
C GLN A 22 -8.89 7.20 4.82
N ASN A 23 -9.16 8.49 4.65
CA ASN A 23 -10.06 9.24 5.54
C ASN A 23 -11.40 9.59 4.92
N VAL A 24 -11.44 9.74 3.59
CA VAL A 24 -12.62 10.10 2.82
C VAL A 24 -12.63 9.30 1.50
N PRO A 25 -12.58 7.96 1.56
CA PRO A 25 -12.37 7.10 0.39
C PRO A 25 -13.39 7.36 -0.73
N ASP A 26 -14.66 7.61 -0.40
CA ASP A 26 -15.73 7.87 -1.37
C ASP A 26 -15.53 9.15 -2.21
N SER A 27 -14.65 10.05 -1.77
CA SER A 27 -14.30 11.27 -2.51
C SER A 27 -13.15 11.08 -3.52
N THR A 28 -12.63 9.85 -3.64
CA THR A 28 -11.52 9.52 -4.53
C THR A 28 -11.97 8.90 -5.84
N TYR A 29 -11.08 8.89 -6.84
CA TYR A 29 -11.29 8.18 -8.10
C TYR A 29 -10.69 6.77 -8.02
N PRO A 30 -11.24 5.74 -8.68
CA PRO A 30 -12.51 5.80 -9.38
C PRO A 30 -13.68 6.01 -8.39
N THR A 31 -14.70 6.76 -8.81
CA THR A 31 -15.89 6.97 -7.98
C THR A 31 -16.74 5.70 -7.97
N MET A 32 -17.11 5.21 -6.78
CA MET A 32 -18.07 4.12 -6.64
C MET A 32 -19.47 4.66 -6.37
N ARG A 33 -20.49 4.07 -7.00
CA ARG A 33 -21.90 4.46 -6.83
C ARG A 33 -22.75 3.42 -6.12
N ASN A 34 -22.26 2.18 -6.08
CA ASN A 34 -23.01 1.01 -5.62
C ASN A 34 -22.57 0.52 -4.23
N HIS A 35 -21.48 1.04 -3.68
CA HIS A 35 -21.04 0.78 -2.31
C HIS A 35 -20.08 1.89 -1.85
N ALA A 36 -19.91 1.99 -0.54
CA ALA A 36 -18.86 2.79 0.07
C ALA A 36 -17.50 2.12 -0.15
N LYS A 37 -16.50 2.90 -0.55
CA LYS A 37 -15.17 2.40 -0.89
C LYS A 37 -14.44 1.87 0.35
N GLN A 38 -13.91 0.67 0.23
CA GLN A 38 -13.12 -0.01 1.26
C GLN A 38 -11.65 -0.01 0.84
N ILE A 39 -10.93 1.02 1.25
CA ILE A 39 -9.50 1.18 0.96
C ILE A 39 -8.68 0.88 2.23
N PRO A 40 -7.89 -0.21 2.27
CA PRO A 40 -7.10 -0.59 3.43
C PRO A 40 -5.81 0.26 3.55
N GLY A 41 -5.01 -0.02 4.58
CA GLY A 41 -3.68 0.56 4.80
C GLY A 41 -3.62 1.72 5.79
N LYS A 42 -4.77 2.12 6.37
CA LYS A 42 -4.80 3.05 7.51
C LYS A 42 -4.46 2.29 8.79
N TYR A 43 -3.27 2.54 9.35
CA TYR A 43 -2.85 1.85 10.57
C TYR A 43 -3.62 2.37 11.80
N LEU A 44 -4.51 1.53 12.34
CA LEU A 44 -5.30 1.80 13.56
C LEU A 44 -4.92 0.90 14.75
N GLY A 45 -3.78 0.21 14.70
CA GLY A 45 -3.28 -0.63 15.80
C GLY A 45 -3.29 -2.14 15.55
N GLY A 46 -3.55 -2.61 14.33
CA GLY A 46 -3.32 -4.03 13.96
C GLY A 46 -4.03 -4.47 12.68
N GLU A 47 -5.26 -4.01 12.46
CA GLU A 47 -6.05 -4.38 11.28
C GLU A 47 -5.80 -3.45 10.08
N GLY A 48 -5.95 -3.99 8.88
CA GLY A 48 -5.87 -3.22 7.63
C GLY A 48 -4.45 -2.92 7.14
N ALA A 49 -3.44 -3.70 7.56
CA ALA A 49 -2.10 -3.59 6.98
C ALA A 49 -2.10 -3.97 5.49
N LEU A 50 -1.15 -3.39 4.74
CA LEU A 50 -0.91 -3.76 3.35
C LEU A 50 0.12 -4.89 3.26
N HIS A 51 -0.14 -5.86 2.39
CA HIS A 51 0.73 -7.02 2.19
C HIS A 51 1.56 -6.86 0.93
N ARG A 52 2.87 -6.95 1.05
CA ARG A 52 3.78 -6.78 -0.08
C ARG A 52 3.68 -7.95 -1.06
N ILE A 53 3.69 -7.64 -2.35
CA ILE A 53 3.85 -8.62 -3.43
C ILE A 53 5.16 -8.37 -4.21
N PRO A 54 5.68 -9.36 -4.96
CA PRO A 54 6.90 -9.20 -5.73
C PRO A 54 6.81 -8.07 -6.77
N TYR A 55 7.83 -7.20 -6.77
CA TYR A 55 7.95 -6.14 -7.76
C TYR A 55 8.11 -6.74 -9.17
N TYR A 56 7.43 -6.18 -10.18
CA TYR A 56 7.33 -6.71 -11.54
C TYR A 56 6.71 -8.11 -11.70
N GLY A 57 6.19 -8.72 -10.62
CA GLY A 57 5.43 -9.97 -10.66
C GLY A 57 4.07 -9.84 -11.37
N THR A 58 3.38 -10.96 -11.55
CA THR A 58 2.09 -11.03 -12.26
C THR A 58 1.05 -10.12 -11.61
N GLU A 59 0.91 -10.19 -10.30
CA GLU A 59 -0.05 -9.40 -9.51
C GLU A 59 0.30 -7.92 -9.57
N TRP A 60 1.59 -7.57 -9.51
CA TRP A 60 2.05 -6.18 -9.63
C TRP A 60 1.68 -5.61 -11.01
N ARG A 61 1.90 -6.38 -12.07
CA ARG A 61 1.54 -5.97 -13.45
C ARG A 61 0.03 -5.83 -13.61
N ALA A 62 -0.74 -6.72 -12.99
CA ALA A 62 -2.19 -6.64 -13.00
C ALA A 62 -2.69 -5.39 -12.26
N ASN A 63 -2.14 -5.08 -11.08
CA ASN A 63 -2.43 -3.85 -10.35
C ASN A 63 -2.12 -2.61 -11.18
N ARG A 64 -0.96 -2.57 -11.83
CA ARG A 64 -0.56 -1.47 -12.72
C ARG A 64 -1.54 -1.29 -13.88
N ALA A 65 -1.86 -2.37 -14.59
CA ALA A 65 -2.79 -2.33 -15.71
C ALA A 65 -4.18 -1.86 -15.28
N GLU A 66 -4.67 -2.30 -14.12
CA GLU A 66 -5.98 -1.93 -13.62
C GLU A 66 -6.05 -0.47 -13.17
N LYS A 67 -4.99 0.00 -12.51
CA LYS A 67 -4.81 1.42 -12.21
C LYS A 67 -4.73 2.26 -13.49
N ASP A 68 -3.93 1.87 -14.48
CA ASP A 68 -3.78 2.64 -15.72
C ASP A 68 -5.14 2.78 -16.43
N ARG A 69 -5.98 1.73 -16.42
CA ARG A 69 -7.37 1.83 -16.92
C ARG A 69 -8.18 2.89 -16.18
N ALA A 70 -8.02 3.04 -14.87
CA ALA A 70 -8.71 4.06 -14.09
C ALA A 70 -8.18 5.48 -14.36
N CYS A 71 -6.86 5.63 -14.50
CA CYS A 71 -6.21 6.89 -14.84
C CYS A 71 -6.60 7.39 -16.23
N GLU A 72 -6.66 6.48 -17.20
CA GLU A 72 -6.93 6.77 -18.61
C GLU A 72 -8.42 6.68 -18.96
N ARG A 73 -9.29 6.47 -17.96
CA ARG A 73 -10.75 6.30 -18.11
C ARG A 73 -11.13 5.27 -19.18
N ARG A 74 -10.45 4.12 -19.16
CA ARG A 74 -10.69 2.99 -20.07
C ARG A 74 -11.57 1.92 -19.44
N GLY A 75 -12.21 1.11 -20.29
CA GLY A 75 -13.04 -0.02 -19.86
C GLY A 75 -14.12 0.38 -18.86
N ARG A 76 -14.16 -0.29 -17.71
CA ARG A 76 -15.14 -0.04 -16.63
C ARG A 76 -15.05 1.34 -16.00
N TYR A 77 -13.96 2.08 -16.21
CA TYR A 77 -13.72 3.40 -15.62
C TYR A 77 -14.05 4.58 -16.55
N ARG A 78 -14.70 4.35 -17.70
CA ARG A 78 -15.02 5.41 -18.66
C ARG A 78 -15.77 6.60 -18.02
N LEU A 79 -16.65 6.31 -17.07
CA LEU A 79 -17.47 7.32 -16.39
C LEU A 79 -17.01 7.63 -14.96
N THR A 80 -16.18 6.79 -14.37
CA THR A 80 -15.83 6.86 -12.95
C THR A 80 -14.34 7.07 -12.70
N GLY A 81 -13.48 6.88 -13.70
CA GLY A 81 -12.04 7.06 -13.61
C GLY A 81 -11.62 8.51 -13.45
N LEU A 82 -10.32 8.71 -13.24
CA LEU A 82 -9.73 10.01 -12.96
C LEU A 82 -9.93 10.97 -14.14
N PRO A 83 -10.60 12.12 -13.97
CA PRO A 83 -10.64 13.14 -15.02
C PRO A 83 -9.25 13.67 -15.33
N ASP A 84 -9.06 14.21 -16.53
CA ASP A 84 -7.81 14.87 -16.87
C ASP A 84 -7.54 16.02 -15.89
N PRO A 85 -6.32 16.11 -15.33
CA PRO A 85 -5.97 17.18 -14.41
C PRO A 85 -6.04 18.54 -15.12
N ALA A 86 -6.37 19.59 -14.36
CA ALA A 86 -6.32 20.96 -14.86
C ALA A 86 -4.90 21.28 -15.36
N GLY A 87 -4.79 21.79 -16.60
CA GLY A 87 -3.51 22.02 -17.26
C GLY A 87 -2.92 20.78 -17.96
N GLY A 88 -3.62 19.64 -17.95
CA GLY A 88 -3.20 18.40 -18.58
C GLY A 88 -2.13 17.65 -17.79
N TRP A 89 -1.64 16.56 -18.39
CA TRP A 89 -0.72 15.62 -17.74
C TRP A 89 0.75 16.07 -17.70
N GLN A 90 1.08 17.23 -18.26
CA GLN A 90 2.47 17.71 -18.30
C GLN A 90 3.02 17.90 -16.88
N GLY A 91 4.08 17.16 -16.54
CA GLY A 91 4.71 17.19 -15.21
C GLY A 91 3.92 16.45 -14.12
N LYS A 92 2.85 15.73 -14.48
CA LYS A 92 2.04 14.93 -13.57
C LYS A 92 2.12 13.45 -13.91
N GLU A 93 1.95 12.63 -12.88
CA GLU A 93 1.79 11.19 -13.00
C GLU A 93 0.53 10.77 -12.26
N CYS A 94 -0.06 9.67 -12.71
CA CYS A 94 -1.14 9.05 -11.95
C CYS A 94 -0.51 8.25 -10.80
N ASP A 95 -0.80 8.62 -9.56
CA ASP A 95 -0.43 7.87 -8.36
C ASP A 95 -1.55 6.91 -7.96
N GLU A 96 -1.21 5.88 -7.19
CA GLU A 96 -2.10 4.78 -6.81
C GLU A 96 -2.03 4.44 -5.32
N TYR A 97 -3.20 4.22 -4.71
CA TYR A 97 -3.28 3.70 -3.35
C TYR A 97 -4.46 2.73 -3.17
N PRO A 98 -4.26 1.48 -2.69
CA PRO A 98 -2.99 0.91 -2.26
C PRO A 98 -1.98 0.73 -3.41
N PHE A 99 -0.70 0.63 -3.05
CA PHE A 99 0.38 0.62 -4.03
C PHE A 99 0.33 -0.61 -4.95
N ALA A 100 0.82 -0.49 -6.18
CA ALA A 100 0.91 -1.63 -7.08
C ALA A 100 1.73 -2.81 -6.53
N SER A 101 2.65 -2.55 -5.59
CA SER A 101 3.44 -3.55 -4.85
C SER A 101 2.71 -4.17 -3.65
N THR A 102 1.38 -4.07 -3.59
CA THR A 102 0.56 -4.66 -2.52
C THR A 102 -0.51 -5.61 -3.05
N LEU A 103 -0.87 -6.62 -2.25
CA LEU A 103 -1.95 -7.56 -2.56
C LEU A 103 -3.30 -6.85 -2.66
N GLU A 104 -3.49 -5.80 -1.85
CA GLU A 104 -4.68 -4.94 -1.81
C GLU A 104 -4.73 -3.91 -2.94
N GLY A 105 -3.77 -3.94 -3.86
CA GLY A 105 -3.69 -3.00 -4.98
C GLY A 105 -4.89 -3.06 -5.93
N ALA A 106 -4.84 -2.26 -7.00
CA ALA A 106 -6.00 -1.96 -7.85
C ALA A 106 -6.71 -3.17 -8.49
N ASN A 107 -6.03 -4.32 -8.63
CA ASN A 107 -6.62 -5.53 -9.18
C ASN A 107 -7.19 -6.48 -8.10
N SER A 108 -7.27 -6.04 -6.84
CA SER A 108 -7.90 -6.81 -5.77
C SER A 108 -9.39 -7.02 -6.03
N ALA A 109 -9.88 -8.23 -5.79
CA ALA A 109 -11.32 -8.54 -5.85
C ALA A 109 -12.06 -8.14 -4.55
N LYS A 110 -11.32 -7.83 -3.48
CA LYS A 110 -11.88 -7.60 -2.13
C LYS A 110 -11.71 -6.15 -1.66
N CYS A 111 -10.83 -5.39 -2.28
CA CYS A 111 -10.45 -4.06 -1.82
C CYS A 111 -10.63 -3.05 -2.95
N ASP A 112 -11.01 -1.83 -2.58
CA ASP A 112 -11.01 -0.71 -3.47
C ASP A 112 -9.64 -0.01 -3.48
N PHE A 113 -9.42 0.79 -4.52
CA PHE A 113 -8.25 1.60 -4.68
C PHE A 113 -8.61 3.04 -5.05
N SER A 114 -7.63 3.90 -4.98
CA SER A 114 -7.66 5.31 -5.31
C SER A 114 -6.58 5.63 -6.33
N VAL A 115 -6.89 6.54 -7.25
CA VAL A 115 -5.94 7.17 -8.17
C VAL A 115 -6.07 8.69 -8.11
N GLU A 116 -4.94 9.38 -8.23
CA GLU A 116 -4.88 10.85 -8.27
C GLU A 116 -3.71 11.35 -9.13
N ALA A 117 -3.91 12.48 -9.81
CA ALA A 117 -2.88 13.10 -10.63
C ALA A 117 -1.96 13.98 -9.77
N VAL A 118 -0.77 13.48 -9.46
CA VAL A 118 0.21 14.15 -8.60
C VAL A 118 1.41 14.62 -9.42
N THR A 119 2.18 15.57 -8.90
CA THR A 119 3.43 16.03 -9.49
C THR A 119 4.43 14.87 -9.62
N ALA A 120 4.96 14.66 -10.84
CA ALA A 120 5.78 13.50 -11.18
C ALA A 120 7.05 13.35 -10.30
N THR A 121 7.68 14.47 -9.94
CA THR A 121 8.87 14.47 -9.08
C THR A 121 8.54 14.03 -7.65
N GLN A 122 7.37 14.43 -7.13
CA GLN A 122 6.89 13.99 -5.82
C GLN A 122 6.55 12.50 -5.82
N ASN A 123 5.91 12.03 -6.90
CA ASN A 123 5.57 10.61 -7.08
C ASN A 123 6.82 9.72 -7.13
N SER A 124 7.79 10.10 -7.96
CA SER A 124 9.08 9.41 -8.08
C SER A 124 9.82 9.36 -6.73
N ARG A 125 9.82 10.47 -5.98
CA ARG A 125 10.44 10.53 -4.65
C ARG A 125 9.72 9.63 -3.64
N ALA A 126 8.40 9.63 -3.63
CA ALA A 126 7.61 8.76 -2.77
C ALA A 126 7.89 7.28 -3.10
N GLY A 127 7.92 6.91 -4.38
CA GLY A 127 8.30 5.57 -4.83
C GLY A 127 9.70 5.15 -4.38
N ALA A 128 10.69 6.04 -4.47
CA ALA A 128 12.04 5.78 -3.97
C ALA A 128 12.07 5.57 -2.45
N MET A 129 11.31 6.37 -1.69
CA MET A 129 11.16 6.17 -0.24
C MET A 129 10.51 4.82 0.10
N LEU A 130 9.52 4.38 -0.69
CA LEU A 130 8.88 3.07 -0.52
C LEU A 130 9.85 1.92 -0.80
N MET A 131 10.61 2.01 -1.89
CA MET A 131 11.63 1.01 -2.24
C MET A 131 12.73 0.93 -1.17
N ASN A 132 13.24 2.07 -0.71
CA ASN A 132 14.22 2.10 0.39
C ASN A 132 13.65 1.47 1.68
N PHE A 133 12.38 1.71 1.97
CA PHE A 133 11.71 1.06 3.11
C PHE A 133 11.65 -0.46 2.93
N TYR A 134 11.31 -0.94 1.74
CA TYR A 134 11.27 -2.37 1.40
C TYR A 134 12.63 -3.06 1.48
N ASP A 135 13.71 -2.37 1.13
CA ASP A 135 15.07 -2.92 1.23
C ASP A 135 15.51 -3.00 2.70
N GLN A 136 15.23 -1.96 3.49
CA GLN A 136 15.52 -1.96 4.92
C GLN A 136 14.66 -2.96 5.69
N SER A 137 13.40 -3.17 5.28
CA SER A 137 12.53 -4.18 5.91
C SER A 137 12.96 -5.60 5.55
N GLY A 138 13.35 -5.86 4.30
CA GLY A 138 13.90 -7.16 3.89
C GLY A 138 15.23 -7.50 4.58
N GLN A 139 16.06 -6.50 4.89
CA GLN A 139 17.27 -6.70 5.69
C GLN A 139 17.00 -7.04 7.16
N ARG A 140 15.84 -6.67 7.70
CA ARG A 140 15.44 -7.05 9.08
C ARG A 140 15.12 -8.53 9.21
N CYS A 141 14.76 -9.20 8.11
CA CYS A 141 14.61 -10.65 8.05
C CYS A 141 15.97 -11.39 8.06
N HIS A 142 17.08 -10.69 7.74
CA HIS A 142 18.43 -11.26 7.62
C HIS A 142 19.36 -11.01 8.82
N PHE A 143 18.93 -10.24 9.84
CA PHE A 143 19.81 -9.91 10.97
C PHE A 143 19.07 -9.84 12.32
N VAL A 144 18.77 -11.02 12.88
CA VAL A 144 18.64 -11.21 14.35
C VAL A 144 19.55 -12.36 14.78
N GLN A 145 20.84 -12.22 14.50
CA GLN A 145 21.88 -12.77 15.36
C GLN A 145 22.89 -11.66 15.54
N HIS A 146 22.72 -10.82 16.57
CA HIS A 146 23.83 -10.39 17.42
C HIS A 146 23.29 -9.71 18.68
N LEU A 147 23.79 -10.24 19.79
CA LEU A 147 23.68 -9.84 21.19
C LEU A 147 23.77 -8.32 21.38
N GLY A 148 22.90 -7.72 22.21
CA GLY A 148 23.11 -6.32 22.63
C GLY A 148 21.93 -5.61 23.27
N ARG A 149 21.84 -5.71 24.60
CA ARG A 149 20.96 -4.99 25.53
C ARG A 149 21.06 -3.46 25.41
N PHE A 150 20.00 -2.73 25.04
CA PHE A 150 19.71 -1.32 25.41
C PHE A 150 18.20 -1.08 25.23
N GLY A 151 17.44 -0.62 26.22
CA GLY A 151 17.55 0.71 26.85
C GLY A 151 16.41 1.58 26.32
N GLY A 152 15.31 1.67 27.08
CA GLY A 152 14.07 2.31 26.65
C GLY A 152 14.22 3.78 26.27
N LYS A 153 13.51 4.20 25.21
CA LYS A 153 13.22 5.61 24.93
C LYS A 153 11.80 5.79 24.39
N SER A 154 10.98 6.38 25.26
CA SER A 154 9.88 7.33 25.02
C SER A 154 9.44 7.56 23.57
N HIS A 155 8.19 7.17 23.29
CA HIS A 155 7.43 7.58 22.12
C HIS A 155 7.14 9.10 22.21
N ARG A 156 7.91 9.90 21.47
CA ARG A 156 7.55 11.30 21.22
C ARG A 156 6.45 11.32 20.14
N ARG A 157 5.21 11.62 20.53
CA ARG A 157 4.09 11.89 19.63
C ARG A 157 4.46 13.12 18.78
N VAL A 158 4.79 12.90 17.52
CA VAL A 158 4.93 14.00 16.55
C VAL A 158 3.54 14.29 16.04
N GLU A 159 2.92 15.36 16.54
CA GLU A 159 1.73 15.95 15.96
C GLU A 159 2.11 16.64 14.64
N GLY A 160 2.26 15.83 13.60
CA GLY A 160 2.30 16.28 12.23
C GLY A 160 1.17 15.58 11.49
N VAL A 161 0.35 16.33 10.77
CA VAL A 161 -0.66 15.83 9.83
C VAL A 161 0.04 15.11 8.66
N GLY A 162 0.61 13.95 8.93
CA GLY A 162 1.23 13.04 7.98
C GLY A 162 0.44 11.74 7.92
N ALA A 163 0.49 11.06 6.80
CA ALA A 163 -0.05 9.72 6.68
C ALA A 163 1.03 8.71 7.10
N VAL A 164 0.69 7.89 8.08
CA VAL A 164 1.60 6.93 8.72
C VAL A 164 1.24 5.53 8.26
N TYR A 165 2.23 4.75 7.81
CA TYR A 165 2.02 3.42 7.24
C TYR A 165 2.88 2.37 7.92
N GLN A 166 2.22 1.28 8.31
CA GLN A 166 2.89 0.02 8.58
C GLN A 166 2.48 -0.98 7.50
N PHE A 167 3.50 -1.59 6.90
CA PHE A 167 3.35 -2.76 6.05
C PHE A 167 3.55 -4.00 6.90
N VAL A 168 2.79 -5.05 6.63
CA VAL A 168 3.08 -6.38 7.14
C VAL A 168 3.62 -7.17 5.96
N ASP A 169 4.89 -7.58 6.03
CA ASP A 169 5.45 -8.50 5.02
C ASP A 169 4.90 -9.89 5.34
N SER A 170 4.01 -10.40 4.51
CA SER A 170 3.49 -11.77 4.66
C SER A 170 4.55 -12.85 4.43
N ARG A 171 5.81 -12.48 4.12
CA ARG A 171 6.96 -13.39 4.07
C ARG A 171 7.72 -13.50 5.39
N ASP A 172 7.38 -12.71 6.41
CA ASP A 172 7.78 -12.96 7.80
C ASP A 172 6.67 -13.83 8.43
N CYS A 173 6.70 -15.18 8.34
CA CYS A 173 7.51 -16.03 9.22
C CYS A 173 7.65 -17.49 8.73
N ASP A 174 7.60 -17.79 7.43
CA ASP A 174 7.82 -19.17 6.97
C ASP A 174 9.29 -19.48 6.71
N GLY A 175 10.03 -19.67 7.81
CA GLY A 175 11.31 -20.38 7.77
C GLY A 175 11.07 -21.90 7.79
N PRO A 176 11.64 -22.69 6.85
CA PRO A 176 11.56 -24.13 6.94
C PRO A 176 12.53 -24.64 8.02
N LEU A 177 12.01 -25.09 9.16
CA LEU A 177 12.65 -26.21 9.84
C LEU A 177 12.05 -27.47 9.22
N GLY A 178 12.84 -28.11 8.36
CA GLY A 178 12.38 -29.11 7.40
C GLY A 178 11.62 -30.28 7.99
N GLY A 179 10.76 -30.88 7.15
CA GLY A 179 10.14 -32.17 7.44
C GLY A 179 8.89 -32.48 6.64
N GLN A 180 9.10 -33.06 5.46
CA GLN A 180 8.21 -34.01 4.76
C GLN A 180 6.96 -33.46 4.05
N HIS A 181 6.91 -33.76 2.75
CA HIS A 181 5.70 -33.83 1.94
C HIS A 181 4.67 -34.78 2.58
N ALA A 182 3.41 -34.32 2.68
CA ALA A 182 2.24 -35.19 2.59
C ALA A 182 1.11 -34.40 1.91
N ASP A 183 0.49 -35.05 0.92
CA ASP A 183 -0.58 -34.57 0.04
C ASP A 183 -1.95 -34.45 0.79
N PRO A 184 -3.00 -33.89 0.16
CA PRO A 184 -4.16 -33.31 0.84
C PRO A 184 -5.23 -34.34 1.16
N LEU A 185 -5.71 -34.38 2.41
CA LEU A 185 -7.01 -34.95 2.76
C LEU A 185 -7.64 -34.18 3.93
N GLU A 186 -8.97 -34.17 3.88
CA GLU A 186 -9.93 -33.71 4.88
C GLU A 186 -9.51 -33.87 6.35
N LEU A 187 -10.01 -32.99 7.22
CA LEU A 187 -11.01 -33.33 8.25
C LEU A 187 -11.13 -32.21 9.30
N ASN A 188 -12.37 -31.77 9.47
CA ASN A 188 -13.11 -31.49 10.71
C ASN A 188 -12.48 -30.75 11.89
N GLU A 189 -13.27 -29.77 12.34
CA GLU A 189 -13.65 -29.48 13.74
C GLU A 189 -12.72 -29.98 14.86
N LEU A 190 -12.26 -29.07 15.74
CA LEU A 190 -12.83 -28.96 17.09
C LEU A 190 -12.07 -27.96 17.96
N GLN A 191 -12.84 -27.44 18.93
CA GLN A 191 -12.60 -26.36 19.86
C GLN A 191 -11.49 -26.60 20.90
N PHE A 192 -10.93 -25.47 21.36
CA PHE A 192 -10.54 -25.03 22.72
C PHE A 192 -10.55 -26.05 23.88
N PRO A 193 -9.71 -25.87 24.91
CA PRO A 193 -9.67 -24.66 25.75
C PRO A 193 -8.65 -23.59 25.34
#